data_AF-A0AA95GGF5-F1
#
_entry.id   AF-A0AA95GGF5-F1
#
_cell.length_a   1.000
_cell.length_b   1.000
_cell.length_c   1.000
_cell.angle_alpha   90.00
_cell.angle_beta   90.00
_cell.angle_gamma   90.00
#
_symmetry.space_group_name_H-M   'P 1'
#
loop_
_entity.id
_entity.type
_entity.pdbx_description
1 polymer ?
#
loop_
_entity_poly.entity_id
_entity_poly.type
_entity_poly.pdbx_seq_one_letter_code
_entity_poly.pdbx_strand_id
1 'polypeptide(L)'
;MSLLLLKTRPQIVIPELAARIGLNESLVLQQVQYWLTETDSGIKHEGRRWIYNTFEKWLEQFPYFSEKTLKRAFTSLKKIGVLSIEQLNKRNHDRTNYYAINYDHEVLTDHFDVDEKPAKPARKPSKIRIGQNDPMDKVKMTRSLTESTTEITTESTTNLSCQVHDEPDETDPALQVLTHFNQVTHSNYREGKTTMGYIRRRLAEDYVASDLILVTDYLVAKWSKDRFCRINVESLICGS
;
A
#
# COMPACT_ATOMS: atom_id res chain seq x y z
N MET A 1 10.47 11.74 -38.71
CA MET A 1 9.78 10.43 -38.76
C MET A 1 8.68 10.45 -37.71
N SER A 2 7.42 10.26 -38.11
CA SER A 2 6.28 10.21 -37.20
C SER A 2 6.17 8.82 -36.57
N LEU A 3 6.25 8.74 -35.23
CA LEU A 3 5.88 7.52 -34.52
C LEU A 3 4.37 7.30 -34.65
N LEU A 4 3.97 6.19 -35.28
CA LEU A 4 2.58 5.71 -35.30
C LEU A 4 2.24 4.85 -34.06
N LEU A 5 3.10 4.85 -33.04
CA LEU A 5 2.99 3.97 -31.88
C LEU A 5 2.93 4.80 -30.59
N LEU A 6 1.93 4.48 -29.76
CA LEU A 6 1.89 4.93 -28.38
C LEU A 6 2.97 4.17 -27.59
N LYS A 7 3.81 4.89 -26.85
CA LYS A 7 4.84 4.27 -25.99
C LYS A 7 4.23 3.51 -24.80
N THR A 8 3.00 3.85 -24.43
CA THR A 8 2.21 3.25 -23.36
C THR A 8 0.78 3.07 -23.83
N ARG A 9 0.11 2.01 -23.37
CA ARG A 9 -1.30 1.77 -23.72
C ARG A 9 -2.17 2.88 -23.12
N PRO A 10 -3.02 3.55 -23.91
CA PRO A 10 -3.88 4.60 -23.40
C PRO A 10 -4.97 3.98 -22.52
N GLN A 11 -5.32 4.69 -21.45
CA GLN A 11 -6.43 4.28 -20.59
C GLN A 11 -7.72 4.85 -21.16
N ILE A 12 -8.66 3.97 -21.47
CA ILE A 12 -9.92 4.31 -22.12
C ILE A 12 -10.98 4.54 -21.04
N VAL A 13 -11.77 5.60 -21.21
CA VAL A 13 -12.95 5.88 -20.38
C VAL A 13 -14.17 5.90 -21.28
N ILE A 14 -15.20 5.16 -20.91
CA ILE A 14 -16.50 5.20 -21.57
C ILE A 14 -17.35 6.25 -20.82
N PRO A 15 -17.69 7.40 -21.44
CA PRO A 15 -18.39 8.48 -20.75
C PRO A 15 -19.72 8.07 -20.14
N GLU A 16 -20.47 7.21 -20.82
CA GLU A 16 -21.76 6.70 -20.36
C GLU A 16 -21.62 5.85 -19.09
N LEU A 17 -20.62 4.97 -19.05
CA LEU A 17 -20.30 4.20 -17.85
C LEU A 17 -19.86 5.11 -16.71
N ALA A 18 -18.98 6.09 -16.99
CA ALA A 18 -18.53 7.06 -15.98
C ALA A 18 -19.69 7.90 -15.42
N ALA A 19 -20.70 8.23 -16.22
CA ALA A 19 -21.90 8.92 -15.77
C ALA A 19 -22.77 8.05 -14.84
N ARG A 20 -22.80 6.73 -15.06
CA ARG A 20 -23.59 5.77 -14.27
C ARG A 20 -22.93 5.43 -12.93
N ILE A 21 -21.63 5.13 -12.91
CA ILE A 21 -20.93 4.62 -11.71
C ILE A 21 -19.87 5.53 -11.12
N GLY A 22 -19.52 6.61 -11.81
CA GLY A 22 -18.41 7.49 -11.45
C GLY A 22 -17.17 7.26 -12.31
N LEU A 23 -16.37 8.32 -12.47
CA LEU A 23 -15.16 8.31 -13.31
C LEU A 23 -14.11 7.32 -12.82
N ASN A 24 -13.82 7.32 -11.51
CA ASN A 24 -12.77 6.48 -10.94
C ASN A 24 -13.16 5.00 -11.01
N GLU A 25 -14.42 4.70 -10.68
CA GLU A 25 -15.03 3.38 -10.76
C GLU A 25 -15.02 2.86 -12.19
N SER A 26 -15.40 3.70 -13.16
CA SER A 26 -15.36 3.35 -14.59
C SER A 26 -13.95 3.03 -15.07
N LEU A 27 -12.96 3.85 -14.71
CA LEU A 27 -11.55 3.62 -15.04
C LEU A 27 -11.04 2.29 -14.48
N VAL A 28 -11.31 2.03 -13.20
CA VAL A 28 -10.88 0.79 -12.53
C VAL A 28 -11.55 -0.42 -13.15
N LEU A 29 -12.86 -0.35 -13.39
CA LEU A 29 -13.61 -1.45 -14.00
C LEU A 29 -13.12 -1.75 -15.41
N GLN A 30 -12.86 -0.72 -16.22
CA GLN A 30 -12.31 -0.88 -17.57
C GLN A 30 -10.92 -1.50 -17.55
N GLN A 31 -10.09 -1.17 -16.55
CA GLN A 31 -8.79 -1.79 -16.39
C GLN A 31 -8.93 -3.27 -16.00
N VAL A 32 -9.84 -3.62 -15.10
CA VAL A 32 -10.13 -5.03 -14.76
C VAL A 32 -10.60 -5.80 -16.00
N GLN A 33 -11.47 -5.21 -16.82
CA GLN A 33 -11.91 -5.79 -18.09
C GLN A 33 -10.74 -6.13 -18.99
N TYR A 34 -9.77 -5.23 -19.12
CA TYR A 34 -8.58 -5.46 -19.94
C TYR A 34 -7.80 -6.71 -19.49
N TRP A 35 -7.55 -6.87 -18.20
CA TRP A 35 -6.88 -8.07 -17.68
C TRP A 35 -7.71 -9.33 -17.93
N LEU A 36 -9.05 -9.23 -17.81
CA LEU A 36 -9.97 -10.31 -18.13
C LEU A 36 -10.05 -10.67 -19.63
N THR A 37 -9.59 -9.82 -20.54
CA THR A 37 -9.64 -10.11 -21.99
C THR A 37 -8.27 -10.38 -22.62
N GLU A 38 -7.26 -9.59 -22.27
CA GLU A 38 -5.98 -9.55 -23.01
C GLU A 38 -4.89 -10.41 -22.38
N THR A 39 -5.04 -10.80 -21.11
CA THR A 39 -4.02 -11.61 -20.43
C THR A 39 -4.52 -13.03 -20.21
N ASP A 40 -3.66 -14.02 -20.42
CA ASP A 40 -3.91 -15.42 -20.03
C ASP A 40 -3.83 -15.63 -18.51
N SER A 41 -3.35 -14.62 -17.79
CA SER A 41 -3.26 -14.59 -16.34
C SER A 41 -4.66 -14.59 -15.71
N GLY A 42 -5.10 -15.75 -15.24
CA GLY A 42 -6.37 -15.89 -14.54
C GLY A 42 -6.73 -17.34 -14.29
N ILE A 43 -7.82 -17.55 -13.57
CA ILE A 43 -8.40 -18.87 -13.33
C ILE A 43 -9.87 -18.89 -13.76
N LYS A 44 -10.36 -20.04 -14.18
CA LYS A 44 -11.80 -20.28 -14.29
C LYS A 44 -12.28 -20.88 -12.97
N HIS A 45 -13.20 -20.20 -12.31
CA HIS A 45 -13.79 -20.64 -11.06
C HIS A 45 -15.31 -20.42 -11.13
N GLU A 46 -16.09 -21.46 -10.83
CA GLU A 46 -17.56 -21.44 -10.91
C GLU A 46 -18.12 -20.98 -12.27
N GLY A 47 -17.48 -21.42 -13.36
CA GLY A 47 -17.90 -21.05 -14.72
C GLY A 47 -17.60 -19.59 -15.10
N ARG A 48 -17.01 -18.80 -14.20
CA ARG A 48 -16.60 -17.41 -14.44
C ARG A 48 -15.08 -17.30 -14.52
N ARG A 49 -14.61 -16.30 -15.28
CA ARG A 49 -13.19 -15.97 -15.37
C ARG A 49 -12.82 -14.99 -14.26
N TRP A 50 -11.75 -15.29 -13.55
CA TRP A 50 -11.19 -14.46 -12.50
C TRP A 50 -9.75 -14.10 -12.82
N ILE A 51 -9.38 -12.86 -12.57
CA ILE A 51 -7.97 -12.44 -12.55
C ILE A 51 -7.51 -12.31 -11.12
N TYR A 52 -6.25 -12.63 -10.86
CA TYR A 52 -5.65 -12.40 -9.56
C TYR A 52 -4.69 -11.21 -9.64
N ASN A 53 -4.75 -10.33 -8.64
CA ASN A 53 -3.81 -9.22 -8.55
C ASN A 53 -3.67 -8.74 -7.11
N THR A 54 -2.50 -8.19 -6.78
CA THR A 54 -2.29 -7.51 -5.51
C THR A 54 -2.74 -6.06 -5.60
N PHE A 55 -3.08 -5.46 -4.46
CA PHE A 55 -3.48 -4.06 -4.43
C PHE A 55 -2.33 -3.11 -4.84
N GLU A 56 -1.09 -3.46 -4.49
CA GLU A 56 0.12 -2.71 -4.85
C GLU A 56 0.31 -2.67 -6.38
N LYS A 57 0.14 -3.79 -7.07
CA LYS A 57 0.18 -3.86 -8.54
C LYS A 57 -0.96 -3.08 -9.22
N TRP A 58 -2.11 -2.95 -8.55
CA TRP A 58 -3.14 -2.03 -9.03
C TRP A 58 -2.69 -0.57 -8.89
N LEU A 59 -2.06 -0.20 -7.78
CA LEU A 59 -1.55 1.18 -7.61
C LEU A 59 -0.51 1.56 -8.66
N GLU A 60 0.36 0.63 -9.04
CA GLU A 60 1.34 0.85 -10.12
C GLU A 60 0.69 1.20 -11.47
N GLN A 61 -0.51 0.65 -11.73
CA GLN A 61 -1.28 0.94 -12.96
C GLN A 61 -2.02 2.28 -12.89
N PHE A 62 -2.23 2.80 -11.69
CA PHE A 62 -2.92 4.07 -11.44
C PHE A 62 -2.02 5.04 -10.66
N PRO A 63 -0.87 5.48 -11.23
CA PRO A 63 0.09 6.32 -10.52
C PRO A 63 -0.46 7.70 -10.14
N TYR A 64 -1.60 8.09 -10.72
CA TYR A 64 -2.32 9.33 -10.44
C TYR A 64 -3.44 9.16 -9.39
N PHE A 65 -3.69 7.95 -8.88
CA PHE A 65 -4.61 7.70 -7.78
C PHE A 65 -3.86 7.53 -6.46
N SER A 66 -4.44 8.11 -5.41
CA SER A 66 -4.05 7.73 -4.05
C SER A 66 -4.56 6.32 -3.73
N GLU A 67 -3.89 5.63 -2.82
CA GLU A 67 -4.35 4.36 -2.27
C GLU A 67 -5.79 4.42 -1.76
N LYS A 68 -6.16 5.52 -1.09
CA LYS A 68 -7.53 5.72 -0.60
C LYS A 68 -8.54 5.82 -1.74
N THR A 69 -8.20 6.52 -2.82
CA THR A 69 -9.06 6.67 -3.99
C THR A 69 -9.31 5.32 -4.65
N LEU A 70 -8.26 4.55 -4.89
CA LEU A 70 -8.36 3.24 -5.52
C LEU A 70 -9.12 2.23 -4.65
N LYS A 71 -8.87 2.21 -3.33
CA LYS A 71 -9.66 1.39 -2.37
C LYS A 71 -11.14 1.75 -2.40
N ARG A 72 -11.48 3.04 -2.42
CA ARG A 72 -12.87 3.51 -2.52
C ARG A 72 -13.52 3.05 -3.82
N ALA A 73 -12.82 3.15 -4.95
CA ALA A 73 -13.33 2.70 -6.25
C ALA A 73 -13.64 1.19 -6.24
N PHE A 74 -12.70 0.33 -5.81
CA PHE A 74 -12.97 -1.11 -5.70
C PHE A 74 -14.10 -1.45 -4.73
N THR A 75 -14.17 -0.75 -3.59
CA THR A 75 -15.24 -0.95 -2.59
C THR A 75 -16.60 -0.53 -3.17
N SER A 76 -16.64 0.56 -3.93
CA SER A 76 -17.83 1.07 -4.62
C SER A 76 -18.32 0.06 -5.66
N LEU A 77 -17.42 -0.42 -6.53
CA LEU A 77 -17.74 -1.43 -7.55
C LEU A 77 -18.24 -2.75 -6.94
N LYS A 78 -17.61 -3.20 -5.84
CA LYS A 78 -18.06 -4.38 -5.09
C LYS A 78 -19.43 -4.18 -4.47
N LYS A 79 -19.69 -2.99 -3.92
CA LYS A 79 -20.98 -2.65 -3.31
C LYS A 79 -22.09 -2.55 -4.35
N ILE A 80 -21.80 -2.02 -5.54
CA ILE A 80 -22.75 -1.99 -6.66
C ILE A 80 -23.08 -3.42 -7.10
N GLY A 81 -22.12 -4.34 -7.06
CA GLY A 81 -22.31 -5.74 -7.46
C GLY A 81 -21.89 -6.04 -8.90
N VAL A 82 -21.32 -5.04 -9.58
CA VAL A 82 -20.74 -5.19 -10.92
C VAL A 82 -19.38 -5.88 -10.90
N LEU A 83 -18.68 -5.85 -9.75
CA LEU A 83 -17.37 -6.47 -9.56
C LEU A 83 -17.37 -7.37 -8.32
N SER A 84 -17.09 -8.65 -8.51
CA SER A 84 -16.81 -9.59 -7.42
C SER A 84 -15.34 -9.54 -7.04
N ILE A 85 -15.06 -9.46 -5.74
CA ILE A 85 -13.70 -9.46 -5.18
C ILE A 85 -13.63 -10.47 -4.04
N GLU A 86 -12.78 -11.48 -4.19
CA GLU A 86 -12.63 -12.60 -3.26
C GLU A 86 -11.17 -12.96 -3.03
N GLN A 87 -10.86 -13.52 -1.86
CA GLN A 87 -9.53 -14.05 -1.56
C GLN A 87 -9.60 -15.57 -1.60
N LEU A 88 -9.23 -16.15 -2.74
CA LEU A 88 -9.28 -17.61 -2.94
C LEU A 88 -8.03 -18.33 -2.40
N ASN A 89 -7.01 -17.59 -1.96
CA ASN A 89 -5.78 -18.16 -1.41
C ASN A 89 -5.94 -18.47 0.08
N LYS A 90 -5.56 -19.69 0.48
CA LYS A 90 -5.67 -20.18 1.87
C LYS A 90 -4.55 -19.67 2.81
N ARG A 91 -3.53 -19.01 2.29
CA ARG A 91 -2.37 -18.54 3.08
C ARG A 91 -2.61 -17.11 3.58
N ASN A 92 -2.61 -16.92 4.90
CA ASN A 92 -2.91 -15.63 5.55
C ASN A 92 -1.98 -14.46 5.17
N HIS A 93 -0.78 -14.74 4.67
CA HIS A 93 0.19 -13.70 4.27
C HIS A 93 0.05 -13.25 2.82
N ASP A 94 -0.68 -14.00 2.00
CA ASP A 94 -0.88 -13.67 0.60
C ASP A 94 -2.02 -12.65 0.46
N ARG A 95 -1.67 -11.43 0.08
CA ARG A 95 -2.60 -10.30 -0.12
C ARG A 95 -3.21 -10.28 -1.52
N THR A 96 -3.09 -11.37 -2.28
CA THR A 96 -3.65 -11.51 -3.61
C THR A 96 -5.17 -11.64 -3.55
N ASN A 97 -5.85 -10.74 -4.25
CA ASN A 97 -7.29 -10.79 -4.44
C ASN A 97 -7.61 -11.29 -5.85
N TYR A 98 -8.73 -11.96 -5.98
CA TYR A 98 -9.32 -12.40 -7.23
C TYR A 98 -10.48 -11.48 -7.59
N TYR A 99 -10.56 -11.10 -8.86
CA TYR A 99 -11.54 -10.16 -9.38
C TYR A 99 -12.27 -10.78 -10.56
N ALA A 100 -13.60 -10.66 -10.59
CA ALA A 100 -14.45 -11.07 -11.71
C ALA A 100 -15.54 -10.04 -11.95
N ILE A 101 -15.83 -9.75 -13.22
CA ILE A 101 -16.90 -8.85 -13.61
C ILE A 101 -18.22 -9.63 -13.73
N ASN A 102 -19.27 -9.06 -13.17
CA ASN A 102 -20.64 -9.54 -13.35
C ASN A 102 -21.25 -8.85 -14.59
N TYR A 103 -21.16 -9.50 -15.75
CA TYR A 103 -21.64 -8.95 -17.02
C TYR A 103 -23.17 -8.86 -17.10
N ASP A 104 -23.90 -9.61 -16.28
CA ASP A 104 -25.36 -9.60 -16.24
C ASP A 104 -25.93 -8.40 -15.44
N HIS A 105 -25.05 -7.51 -14.93
CA HIS A 105 -25.44 -6.40 -14.08
C HIS A 105 -26.01 -5.22 -14.89
N GLU A 106 -27.15 -4.66 -14.45
CA GLU A 106 -27.94 -3.61 -15.15
C GLU A 106 -27.11 -2.37 -15.55
N VAL A 107 -26.11 -2.01 -14.75
CA VAL A 107 -25.19 -0.89 -15.05
C VAL A 107 -24.48 -1.06 -16.39
N LEU A 108 -24.17 -2.31 -16.78
CA LEU A 108 -23.46 -2.66 -18.01
C LEU A 108 -24.39 -2.93 -19.19
N THR A 109 -25.70 -3.06 -18.96
CA THR A 109 -26.67 -3.23 -20.04
C THR A 109 -27.27 -1.88 -20.43
N ASP A 110 -27.26 -1.61 -21.73
CA ASP A 110 -28.10 -0.57 -22.30
C ASP A 110 -29.44 -1.21 -22.68
N HIS A 111 -30.33 -1.31 -21.70
CA HIS A 111 -31.75 -1.41 -22.06
C HIS A 111 -32.15 -0.03 -22.60
N PHE A 112 -31.96 0.17 -23.91
CA PHE A 112 -32.68 1.18 -24.66
C PHE A 112 -34.16 0.78 -24.68
N ASP A 113 -34.87 1.01 -23.60
CA ASP A 113 -36.32 1.12 -23.70
C ASP A 113 -36.59 2.40 -24.49
N VAL A 114 -36.83 2.24 -25.80
CA VAL A 114 -37.49 3.26 -26.62
C VAL A 114 -38.93 3.33 -26.13
N ASP A 115 -39.12 3.94 -24.97
CA ASP A 115 -40.42 4.39 -24.51
C ASP A 115 -40.35 5.94 -24.51
N GLU A 116 -40.77 6.53 -25.64
CA GLU A 116 -41.22 7.91 -25.66
C GLU A 116 -42.34 8.07 -24.62
N LYS A 117 -41.99 8.47 -23.39
CA LYS A 117 -42.94 9.02 -22.44
C LYS A 117 -42.39 10.32 -21.87
N PRO A 118 -43.15 11.42 -21.95
CA PRO A 118 -42.66 12.74 -21.61
C PRO A 118 -42.39 12.86 -20.11
N ALA A 119 -41.31 13.58 -19.80
CA ALA A 119 -40.81 13.83 -18.47
C ALA A 119 -41.92 14.27 -17.50
N LYS A 120 -42.04 13.55 -16.37
CA LYS A 120 -42.67 14.08 -15.15
C LYS A 120 -41.57 14.58 -14.21
N PRO A 121 -41.67 15.79 -13.64
CA PRO A 121 -40.62 16.33 -12.79
C PRO A 121 -40.76 15.72 -11.39
N ALA A 122 -39.91 14.75 -11.05
CA ALA A 122 -39.77 14.28 -9.68
C ALA A 122 -38.63 15.05 -8.99
N ARG A 123 -39.02 16.06 -8.20
CA ARG A 123 -38.19 16.64 -7.14
C ARG A 123 -37.74 15.52 -6.18
N LYS A 124 -36.42 15.39 -5.99
CA LYS A 124 -35.69 15.55 -4.71
C LYS A 124 -34.19 15.58 -5.02
N PRO A 125 -33.43 16.60 -4.59
CA PRO A 125 -32.00 16.63 -4.81
C PRO A 125 -31.34 15.62 -3.85
N SER A 126 -30.94 14.46 -4.36
CA SER A 126 -29.88 13.71 -3.70
C SER A 126 -28.62 14.56 -3.87
N LYS A 127 -27.96 14.87 -2.75
CA LYS A 127 -26.79 15.74 -2.69
C LYS A 127 -25.70 15.19 -3.62
N ILE A 128 -25.61 15.77 -4.81
CA ILE A 128 -24.44 15.73 -5.66
C ILE A 128 -23.31 16.35 -4.82
N ARG A 129 -22.46 15.52 -4.20
CA ARG A 129 -21.21 15.97 -3.60
C ARG A 129 -20.17 16.09 -4.71
N ILE A 130 -20.29 17.17 -5.49
CA ILE A 130 -19.14 17.70 -6.23
C ILE A 130 -18.26 18.40 -5.20
N GLY A 131 -17.01 17.96 -5.08
CA GLY A 131 -16.00 18.56 -4.22
C GLY A 131 -15.34 17.54 -3.30
N GLN A 132 -14.12 17.15 -3.64
CA GLN A 132 -13.17 16.63 -2.65
C GLN A 132 -12.77 17.80 -1.74
N ASN A 133 -13.57 18.07 -0.73
CA ASN A 133 -13.09 18.84 0.42
C ASN A 133 -12.63 17.81 1.45
N ASP A 134 -11.34 17.48 1.43
CA ASP A 134 -10.71 16.96 2.64
C ASP A 134 -10.84 18.06 3.71
N PRO A 135 -11.32 17.75 4.92
CA PRO A 135 -11.33 18.73 6.00
C PRO A 135 -9.86 19.08 6.31
N MET A 136 -9.50 20.33 6.05
CA MET A 136 -8.23 20.88 6.51
C MET A 136 -8.30 20.91 8.03
N ASP A 137 -7.40 20.18 8.70
CA ASP A 137 -7.30 20.22 10.15
C ASP A 137 -7.13 21.68 10.58
N LYS A 138 -7.90 22.12 11.57
CA LYS A 138 -7.73 23.45 12.15
C LYS A 138 -6.36 23.47 12.81
N VAL A 139 -5.36 23.97 12.07
CA VAL A 139 -4.08 24.35 12.65
C VAL A 139 -4.38 25.38 13.72
N LYS A 140 -4.26 24.97 14.98
CA LYS A 140 -4.19 25.88 16.10
C LYS A 140 -2.85 26.61 15.91
N MET A 141 -2.90 27.76 15.24
CA MET A 141 -1.80 28.71 15.15
C MET A 141 -1.50 29.17 16.58
N THR A 142 -0.62 28.44 17.27
CA THR A 142 0.04 28.97 18.45
C THR A 142 1.13 29.89 17.93
N ARG A 143 0.83 31.18 18.05
CA ARG A 143 1.69 32.32 17.79
C ARG A 143 3.08 32.06 18.38
N SER A 144 4.09 32.10 17.53
CA SER A 144 5.49 32.16 17.95
C SER A 144 5.75 33.50 18.65
N LEU A 145 6.37 33.43 19.83
CA LEU A 145 7.52 34.21 20.30
C LEU A 145 7.47 34.31 21.83
N THR A 146 8.34 33.55 22.49
CA THR A 146 9.12 34.03 23.64
C THR A 146 10.43 33.27 23.65
N GLU A 147 11.52 33.98 23.31
CA GLU A 147 12.86 33.63 23.76
C GLU A 147 12.86 33.62 25.28
N SER A 148 13.29 32.51 25.87
CA SER A 148 13.87 32.50 27.21
C SER A 148 15.03 31.53 27.18
N THR A 149 16.21 32.10 27.07
CA THR A 149 17.49 31.48 27.41
C THR A 149 17.42 30.97 28.85
N THR A 150 17.75 29.69 29.05
CA THR A 150 18.35 29.24 30.31
C THR A 150 19.25 28.05 30.02
N GLU A 151 20.56 28.32 30.05
CA GLU A 151 21.59 27.35 30.36
C GLU A 151 21.26 26.69 31.69
N ILE A 152 21.27 25.35 31.76
CA ILE A 152 21.64 24.65 32.99
C ILE A 152 22.53 23.47 32.62
N THR A 153 23.82 23.71 32.81
CA THR A 153 24.88 22.75 33.08
C THR A 153 24.54 21.94 34.32
N THR A 154 24.71 20.62 34.28
CA THR A 154 25.13 19.89 35.50
C THR A 154 25.97 18.70 35.11
N GLU A 155 27.27 18.91 35.25
CA GLU A 155 28.26 17.88 35.50
C GLU A 155 27.93 17.19 36.83
N SER A 156 28.12 15.87 36.90
CA SER A 156 28.43 15.19 38.17
C SER A 156 29.26 13.95 37.86
N THR A 157 30.56 14.18 37.94
CA THR A 157 31.67 13.26 37.88
C THR A 157 31.73 12.46 39.20
N THR A 158 31.94 11.14 39.09
CA THR A 158 32.84 10.30 39.93
C THR A 158 32.58 10.18 41.45
N ASN A 159 32.65 9.03 42.14
CA ASN A 159 33.45 7.81 41.98
C ASN A 159 32.83 6.70 42.85
N LEU A 160 32.94 5.43 42.44
CA LEU A 160 33.20 4.36 43.40
C LEU A 160 34.10 3.29 42.77
N SER A 161 35.35 3.27 43.25
CA SER A 161 36.29 2.17 43.48
C SER A 161 36.29 0.93 42.59
N CYS A 162 37.51 0.61 42.13
CA CYS A 162 37.94 -0.65 41.54
C CYS A 162 37.42 -1.90 42.29
N GLN A 163 36.75 -2.79 41.56
CA GLN A 163 36.95 -4.24 41.65
C GLN A 163 36.86 -4.84 40.25
N VAL A 164 37.91 -5.57 39.89
CA VAL A 164 38.05 -6.35 38.66
C VAL A 164 37.04 -7.48 38.70
N HIS A 165 36.07 -7.49 37.79
CA HIS A 165 35.27 -8.67 37.44
C HIS A 165 34.80 -8.54 35.98
N ASP A 166 35.33 -9.41 35.11
CA ASP A 166 34.84 -9.69 33.77
C ASP A 166 33.44 -10.32 33.86
N GLU A 167 32.41 -9.71 33.27
CA GLU A 167 31.12 -10.35 32.88
C GLU A 167 30.48 -9.48 31.76
N PRO A 168 29.78 -10.09 30.77
CA PRO A 168 29.63 -9.55 29.42
C PRO A 168 28.45 -8.58 29.27
N ASP A 169 28.61 -7.62 28.35
CA ASP A 169 27.59 -6.68 27.91
C ASP A 169 26.37 -7.43 27.32
N GLU A 170 25.35 -7.73 28.12
CA GLU A 170 24.05 -8.22 27.65
C GLU A 170 23.25 -7.11 26.96
N THR A 171 23.74 -6.61 25.83
CA THR A 171 22.91 -5.80 24.94
C THR A 171 21.95 -6.75 24.20
N ASP A 172 20.62 -6.55 24.30
CA ASP A 172 19.60 -7.39 23.62
C ASP A 172 20.02 -7.67 22.16
N PRO A 173 20.24 -8.95 21.77
CA PRO A 173 20.67 -9.31 20.42
C PRO A 173 19.79 -8.72 19.32
N ALA A 174 18.49 -8.57 19.58
CA ALA A 174 17.57 -7.95 18.62
C ALA A 174 17.79 -6.44 18.49
N LEU A 175 18.16 -5.77 19.58
CA LEU A 175 18.45 -4.33 19.59
C LEU A 175 19.78 -4.04 18.88
N GLN A 176 20.77 -4.92 19.01
CA GLN A 176 22.03 -4.84 18.26
C GLN A 176 21.77 -4.86 16.75
N VAL A 177 20.98 -5.82 16.27
CA VAL A 177 20.60 -5.93 14.85
C VAL A 177 19.82 -4.71 14.38
N LEU A 178 18.85 -4.24 15.18
CA LEU A 178 18.04 -3.05 14.82
C LEU A 178 18.90 -1.78 14.73
N THR A 179 19.82 -1.59 15.68
CA THR A 179 20.71 -0.43 15.73
C THR A 179 21.61 -0.41 14.50
N HIS A 180 22.25 -1.54 14.20
CA HIS A 180 23.08 -1.68 13.01
C HIS A 180 22.27 -1.46 11.73
N PHE A 181 21.08 -2.06 11.61
CA PHE A 181 20.20 -1.90 10.46
C PHE A 181 19.85 -0.42 10.19
N ASN A 182 19.51 0.34 11.22
CA ASN A 182 19.22 1.78 11.08
C ASN A 182 20.45 2.57 10.61
N GLN A 183 21.64 2.23 11.12
CA GLN A 183 22.90 2.89 10.73
C GLN A 183 23.20 2.70 9.24
N VAL A 184 23.14 1.46 8.74
CA VAL A 184 23.54 1.14 7.34
C VAL A 184 22.48 1.48 6.30
N THR A 185 21.19 1.50 6.68
CA THR A 185 20.10 1.88 5.76
C THR A 185 19.71 3.36 5.86
N HIS A 186 20.32 4.11 6.78
CA HIS A 186 19.89 5.47 7.16
C HIS A 186 18.40 5.56 7.54
N SER A 187 17.86 4.47 8.09
CA SER A 187 16.48 4.39 8.55
C SER A 187 16.35 4.83 10.01
N ASN A 188 15.12 5.04 10.46
CA ASN A 188 14.82 5.41 11.85
C ASN A 188 13.70 4.53 12.43
N TYR A 189 13.91 3.22 12.37
CA TYR A 189 13.00 2.25 12.97
C TYR A 189 13.16 2.26 14.50
N ARG A 190 12.04 2.36 15.21
CA ARG A 190 12.00 2.33 16.68
C ARG A 190 11.85 0.89 17.18
N GLU A 191 12.10 0.69 18.46
CA GLU A 191 11.86 -0.56 19.18
C GLU A 191 10.36 -0.87 19.34
N GLY A 192 9.69 -1.13 18.23
CA GLY A 192 8.28 -1.49 18.18
C GLY A 192 8.08 -3.00 18.23
N LYS A 193 6.93 -3.45 18.75
CA LYS A 193 6.56 -4.88 18.84
C LYS A 193 6.66 -5.62 17.49
N THR A 194 6.30 -4.95 16.39
CA THR A 194 6.35 -5.54 15.04
C THR A 194 7.78 -5.64 14.51
N THR A 195 8.54 -4.55 14.53
CA THR A 195 9.94 -4.50 14.08
C THR A 195 10.82 -5.48 14.84
N MET A 196 10.75 -5.45 16.17
CA MET A 196 11.48 -6.37 17.03
C MET A 196 10.98 -7.80 16.86
N GLY A 197 9.69 -7.99 16.60
CA GLY A 197 9.10 -9.30 16.33
C GLY A 197 9.72 -9.98 15.10
N TYR A 198 10.03 -9.24 14.04
CA TYR A 198 10.69 -9.79 12.86
C TYR A 198 12.12 -10.24 13.14
N ILE A 199 12.89 -9.43 13.86
CA ILE A 199 14.29 -9.74 14.22
C ILE A 199 14.33 -10.93 15.20
N ARG A 200 13.52 -10.88 16.27
CA ARG A 200 13.46 -11.94 17.28
C ARG A 200 12.98 -13.28 16.72
N ARG A 201 12.10 -13.27 15.71
CA ARG A 201 11.69 -14.49 15.02
C ARG A 201 12.89 -15.20 14.39
N ARG A 202 13.79 -14.45 13.72
CA ARG A 202 14.98 -15.04 13.11
C ARG A 202 16.00 -15.48 14.14
N LEU A 203 16.16 -14.73 15.23
CA LEU A 203 16.99 -15.16 16.37
C LEU A 203 16.48 -16.45 17.04
N ALA A 204 15.20 -16.81 16.87
CA ALA A 204 14.63 -18.06 17.34
C ALA A 204 14.78 -19.23 16.34
N GLU A 205 15.19 -18.96 15.10
CA GLU A 205 15.37 -19.93 14.01
C GLU A 205 16.86 -20.32 13.83
N ASP A 206 17.59 -20.48 14.94
CA ASP A 206 19.03 -20.82 15.01
C ASP A 206 20.02 -19.77 14.43
N TYR A 207 19.56 -18.56 14.13
CA TYR A 207 20.45 -17.46 13.72
C TYR A 207 20.95 -16.66 14.92
N VAL A 208 22.21 -16.23 14.88
CA VAL A 208 22.76 -15.27 15.86
C VAL A 208 22.72 -13.84 15.31
N ALA A 209 22.83 -12.84 16.19
CA ALA A 209 22.79 -11.43 15.80
C ALA A 209 23.83 -11.07 14.72
N SER A 210 25.02 -11.66 14.79
CA SER A 210 26.07 -11.48 13.77
C SER A 210 25.65 -11.95 12.37
N ASP A 211 24.85 -13.03 12.28
CA ASP A 211 24.37 -13.53 10.99
C ASP A 211 23.39 -12.54 10.35
N LEU A 212 22.49 -11.98 11.16
CA LEU A 212 21.50 -11.00 10.68
C LEU A 212 22.17 -9.67 10.30
N ILE A 213 23.22 -9.27 11.02
CA ILE A 213 24.07 -8.13 10.66
C ILE A 213 24.73 -8.38 9.30
N LEU A 214 25.33 -9.55 9.09
CA LEU A 214 25.98 -9.91 7.82
C LEU A 214 24.99 -9.94 6.65
N VAL A 215 23.79 -10.47 6.86
CA VAL A 215 22.73 -10.46 5.84
C VAL A 215 22.31 -9.02 5.52
N THR A 216 22.22 -8.15 6.53
CA THR A 216 21.91 -6.73 6.33
C THR A 216 22.97 -6.07 5.46
N ASP A 217 24.26 -6.27 5.76
CA ASP A 217 25.37 -5.73 4.97
C ASP A 217 25.37 -6.25 3.54
N TYR A 218 25.13 -7.54 3.35
CA TYR A 218 25.04 -8.14 2.02
C TYR A 218 23.90 -7.52 1.20
N LEU A 219 22.72 -7.35 1.80
CA LEU A 219 21.57 -6.75 1.11
C LEU A 219 21.84 -5.29 0.76
N VAL A 220 22.42 -4.51 1.70
CA VAL A 220 22.80 -3.11 1.45
C VAL A 220 23.82 -3.04 0.32
N ALA A 221 24.88 -3.83 0.37
CA ALA A 221 25.90 -3.84 -0.68
C ALA A 221 25.33 -4.22 -2.05
N LYS A 222 24.52 -5.28 -2.11
CA LYS A 222 23.93 -5.82 -3.35
C LYS A 222 22.96 -4.85 -4.01
N TRP A 223 22.12 -4.19 -3.21
CA TRP A 223 21.00 -3.39 -3.73
C TRP A 223 21.20 -1.88 -3.60
N SER A 224 22.32 -1.40 -3.04
CA SER A 224 22.65 0.03 -2.87
C SER A 224 22.57 0.87 -4.15
N LYS A 225 22.76 0.26 -5.32
CA LYS A 225 22.76 0.95 -6.63
C LYS A 225 21.40 0.94 -7.32
N ASP A 226 20.45 0.16 -6.83
CA ASP A 226 19.12 0.05 -7.42
C ASP A 226 18.16 1.05 -6.77
N ARG A 227 17.76 2.07 -7.54
CA ARG A 227 16.86 3.14 -7.06
C ARG A 227 15.44 2.65 -6.76
N PHE A 228 15.09 1.43 -7.13
CA PHE A 228 13.77 0.85 -6.90
C PHE A 228 13.73 -0.09 -5.69
N CYS A 229 14.87 -0.49 -5.13
CA CYS A 229 14.92 -1.45 -4.04
C CYS A 229 15.11 -0.76 -2.68
N ARG A 230 14.03 -0.63 -1.90
CA ARG A 230 14.10 -0.16 -0.51
C ARG A 230 14.24 -1.36 0.43
N ILE A 231 15.36 -1.44 1.14
CA ILE A 231 15.61 -2.47 2.15
C ILE A 231 14.86 -2.08 3.43
N ASN A 232 14.02 -2.97 3.94
CA ASN A 232 13.27 -2.81 5.19
C ASN A 232 13.58 -3.96 6.15
N VAL A 233 13.19 -3.82 7.42
CA VAL A 233 13.44 -4.87 8.44
C VAL A 233 12.72 -6.19 8.09
N GLU A 234 11.64 -6.14 7.30
CA GLU A 234 10.96 -7.32 6.75
C GLU A 234 11.80 -8.06 5.69
N SER A 235 12.75 -7.39 5.03
CA SER A 235 13.64 -8.01 4.04
C SER A 235 14.53 -9.08 4.67
N LEU A 236 14.77 -9.01 5.99
CA LEU A 236 15.43 -10.05 6.77
C LEU A 236 14.60 -11.35 6.83
N ILE A 237 13.30 -11.30 6.51
CA ILE A 237 12.37 -12.45 6.51
C ILE A 237 12.33 -13.17 5.15
N CYS A 238 12.72 -12.50 4.06
CA CYS A 238 12.65 -13.07 2.71
C CYS A 238 13.94 -13.78 2.26
N GLY A 239 14.92 -13.94 3.14
CA GLY A 239 16.10 -14.76 2.88
C GLY A 239 15.84 -16.23 3.22
N SER A 240 15.37 -17.00 2.25
CA SER A 240 15.56 -18.45 2.01
C SER A 240 14.88 -18.82 0.70
#